data_AF-A0A151TY63-F1
#
_entry.id   AF-A0A151TY63-F1
#
_cell.length_a   1.000
_cell.length_b   1.000
_cell.length_c   1.000
_cell.angle_alpha   90.00
_cell.angle_beta   90.00
_cell.angle_gamma   90.00
#
_symmetry.space_group_name_H-M   'P 1'
#
loop_
_entity.id
_entity.type
_entity.pdbx_description
1 polymer ?
#
loop_
_entity_poly.entity_id
_entity_poly.type
_entity_poly.pdbx_seq_one_letter_code
_entity_poly.pdbx_strand_id
1 'polypeptide(L)'
;MGFHVEAQARMHQPCAACRMLRRRCDNNCLLAPYFPTQELHKFVGVHKVFGASNVIKMIQMVEERKREDAVKAMVYEATARLRDPVYGSAGSIYQLQKMIQELKAQLESMKTQVSELRQQKELLLSIHNNNVHSHNDPLFTDNDPIFDGYFDQLMDSDPFDFPVQVGWGCSNTNNMSMPSC
;
A
#
# COMPACT_ATOMS: atom_id res chain seq x y z
N MET A 1 -33.37 -1.55 -17.01
CA MET A 1 -33.77 -2.84 -16.39
C MET A 1 -33.05 -2.92 -15.06
N GLY A 2 -33.77 -2.66 -13.97
CA GLY A 2 -33.19 -2.54 -12.64
C GLY A 2 -32.87 -3.91 -12.04
N PHE A 3 -31.70 -4.03 -11.41
CA PHE A 3 -31.35 -5.20 -10.61
C PHE A 3 -32.24 -5.24 -9.38
N HIS A 4 -33.31 -6.02 -9.45
CA HIS A 4 -33.95 -6.58 -8.27
C HIS A 4 -32.94 -7.50 -7.60
N VAL A 5 -32.29 -7.02 -6.54
CA VAL A 5 -31.66 -7.92 -5.57
C VAL A 5 -32.79 -8.67 -4.90
N GLU A 6 -32.96 -9.92 -5.31
CA GLU A 6 -33.98 -10.83 -4.83
C GLU A 6 -33.86 -11.00 -3.31
N ALA A 7 -34.77 -10.37 -2.59
CA ALA A 7 -35.11 -10.70 -1.22
C ALA A 7 -35.80 -12.09 -1.21
N GLN A 8 -35.01 -13.15 -1.36
CA GLN A 8 -35.49 -14.51 -1.15
C GLN A 8 -35.83 -14.69 0.32
N ALA A 9 -37.05 -15.13 0.58
CA ALA A 9 -37.56 -15.52 1.89
C ALA A 9 -36.63 -16.56 2.55
N ARG A 10 -35.71 -16.09 3.38
CA ARG A 10 -34.86 -16.93 4.23
C ARG A 10 -35.54 -17.06 5.58
N MET A 11 -35.73 -18.30 6.04
CA MET A 11 -35.74 -18.62 7.47
C MET A 11 -34.72 -17.69 8.13
N HIS A 12 -35.16 -16.84 9.07
CA HIS A 12 -34.40 -15.66 9.50
C HIS A 12 -33.05 -16.07 10.11
N GLN A 13 -32.03 -16.23 9.27
CA GLN A 13 -30.74 -16.73 9.72
C GLN A 13 -30.04 -15.58 10.44
N PRO A 14 -29.61 -15.79 11.71
CA PRO A 14 -28.92 -14.74 12.42
C PRO A 14 -27.59 -14.44 11.73
N CYS A 15 -27.22 -13.16 11.71
CA CYS A 15 -25.89 -12.74 11.27
C CYS A 15 -24.80 -13.39 12.15
N ALA A 16 -23.55 -13.40 11.69
CA ALA A 16 -22.44 -14.01 12.43
C ALA A 16 -22.33 -13.49 13.87
N ALA A 17 -22.56 -12.19 14.06
CA ALA A 17 -22.51 -11.57 15.37
C ALA A 17 -23.62 -12.07 16.31
N CYS A 18 -24.87 -12.02 15.87
CA CYS A 18 -26.01 -12.46 16.69
C CYS A 18 -25.97 -13.96 16.96
N ARG A 19 -25.49 -14.76 15.99
CA ARG A 19 -25.25 -16.20 16.16
C ARG A 19 -24.22 -16.47 17.26
N MET A 20 -23.08 -15.78 17.23
CA MET A 20 -22.01 -15.94 18.23
C MET A 20 -22.46 -15.46 19.62
N LEU A 21 -23.15 -14.32 19.69
CA LEU A 21 -23.65 -13.72 20.93
C LEU A 21 -24.90 -14.42 21.49
N ARG A 22 -25.45 -15.41 20.78
CA ARG A 22 -26.68 -16.13 21.15
C ARG A 22 -27.87 -15.21 21.44
N ARG A 23 -28.02 -14.14 20.65
CA ARG A 23 -29.14 -13.17 20.75
C ARG A 23 -29.99 -13.15 19.49
N ARG A 24 -31.19 -12.59 19.58
CA ARG A 24 -32.07 -12.40 18.42
C ARG A 24 -31.42 -11.47 17.40
N CYS A 25 -31.52 -11.82 16.13
CA CYS A 25 -31.16 -10.96 15.01
C CYS A 25 -32.46 -10.39 14.44
N ASP A 26 -32.62 -9.06 14.50
CA ASP A 26 -33.79 -8.37 13.94
C ASP A 26 -33.48 -7.85 12.53
N ASN A 27 -34.53 -7.47 11.79
CA ASN A 27 -34.42 -6.90 10.44
C ASN A 27 -33.53 -5.65 10.37
N ASN A 28 -33.40 -4.91 11.49
CA ASN A 28 -32.62 -3.68 11.58
C ASN A 28 -31.31 -3.85 12.37
N CYS A 29 -30.73 -5.06 12.35
CA CYS A 29 -29.50 -5.35 13.07
C CYS A 29 -28.29 -4.59 12.47
N LEU A 30 -27.70 -3.69 13.27
CA LEU A 30 -26.52 -2.89 12.87
C LEU A 30 -25.31 -3.70 12.41
N LEU A 31 -25.18 -4.95 12.89
CA LEU A 31 -24.04 -5.82 12.57
C LEU A 31 -24.30 -6.71 11.35
N ALA A 32 -25.56 -6.88 10.93
CA ALA A 32 -25.92 -7.81 9.87
C ALA A 32 -25.31 -7.48 8.50
N PRO A 33 -25.25 -6.20 8.05
CA PRO A 33 -24.62 -5.85 6.79
C PRO A 33 -23.12 -6.16 6.73
N TYR A 34 -22.43 -6.12 7.88
CA TYR A 34 -20.97 -6.21 7.94
C TYR A 34 -20.45 -7.59 8.38
N PHE A 35 -21.28 -8.39 9.05
CA PHE A 35 -20.92 -9.71 9.55
C PHE A 35 -21.94 -10.77 9.08
N PRO A 36 -21.90 -11.16 7.80
CA PRO A 36 -22.81 -12.17 7.26
C PRO A 36 -22.57 -13.54 7.91
N THR A 37 -23.56 -14.43 7.86
CA THR A 37 -23.55 -15.73 8.57
C THR A 37 -22.36 -16.63 8.18
N GLN A 38 -21.82 -16.49 6.96
CA GLN A 38 -20.68 -17.25 6.44
C GLN A 38 -19.35 -16.87 7.11
N GLU A 39 -19.27 -15.67 7.68
CA GLU A 39 -18.02 -15.08 8.15
C GLU A 39 -17.92 -15.05 9.68
N LEU A 40 -18.31 -16.16 10.32
CA LEU A 40 -18.31 -16.29 11.78
C LEU A 40 -16.94 -16.00 12.40
N HIS A 41 -15.87 -16.48 11.76
CA HIS A 41 -14.48 -16.32 12.23
C HIS A 41 -14.06 -14.84 12.33
N LYS A 42 -14.52 -13.99 11.41
CA LYS A 42 -14.22 -12.54 11.45
C LYS A 42 -14.79 -11.92 12.71
N PHE A 43 -16.05 -12.20 13.02
CA PHE A 43 -16.68 -11.63 14.22
C PHE A 43 -16.09 -12.19 15.52
N VAL A 44 -15.74 -13.50 15.55
CA VAL A 44 -15.08 -14.09 16.72
C VAL A 44 -13.79 -13.35 17.06
N GLY A 45 -12.97 -13.05 16.05
CA GLY A 45 -11.71 -12.35 16.28
C GLY A 45 -11.91 -10.91 16.74
N VAL A 46 -12.78 -10.16 16.06
CA VAL A 46 -13.10 -8.78 16.43
C VAL A 46 -13.73 -8.71 17.83
N HIS A 47 -14.62 -9.64 18.17
CA HIS A 47 -15.20 -9.72 19.50
C HIS A 47 -14.15 -9.98 20.59
N LYS A 48 -13.19 -10.86 20.33
CA LYS A 48 -12.12 -11.18 21.29
C LYS A 48 -11.20 -9.99 21.57
N VAL A 49 -10.93 -9.15 20.57
CA VAL A 49 -9.99 -8.03 20.70
C VAL A 49 -10.68 -6.74 21.16
N PHE A 50 -11.82 -6.40 20.57
CA PHE A 50 -12.51 -5.14 20.84
C PHE A 50 -13.72 -5.29 21.77
N GLY A 51 -14.40 -6.44 21.74
CA GLY A 51 -15.68 -6.65 22.41
C GLY A 51 -16.88 -6.13 21.62
N ALA A 52 -18.02 -6.80 21.71
CA ALA A 52 -19.21 -6.48 20.90
C ALA A 52 -19.70 -5.04 21.05
N SER A 53 -19.71 -4.52 22.29
CA SER A 53 -20.18 -3.17 22.57
C SER A 53 -19.30 -2.10 21.93
N ASN A 54 -17.99 -2.29 21.93
CA ASN A 54 -17.05 -1.34 21.32
C ASN A 54 -17.14 -1.38 19.80
N VAL A 55 -17.31 -2.57 19.21
CA VAL A 55 -17.55 -2.69 17.76
C VAL A 55 -18.77 -1.90 17.34
N ILE A 56 -19.89 -2.06 18.05
CA ILE A 56 -21.13 -1.31 17.75
C ILE A 56 -20.89 0.20 17.87
N LYS A 57 -20.24 0.65 18.95
CA LYS A 57 -19.91 2.07 19.14
C LYS A 57 -19.01 2.60 18.01
N MET A 58 -17.96 1.89 17.64
CA MET A 58 -17.04 2.30 16.57
C MET A 58 -17.75 2.40 15.21
N ILE A 59 -18.61 1.44 14.87
CA ILE A 59 -19.42 1.51 13.64
C ILE A 59 -20.35 2.74 13.66
N GLN A 60 -20.96 3.05 14.79
CA GLN A 60 -21.87 4.19 14.92
C GLN A 60 -21.16 5.55 14.83
N MET A 61 -19.91 5.64 15.31
CA MET A 61 -19.09 6.86 15.24
C MET A 61 -18.58 7.19 13.83
N VAL A 62 -18.61 6.21 12.91
CA VAL A 62 -18.13 6.37 11.53
C VAL A 62 -19.30 6.73 10.60
N GLU A 63 -19.05 7.64 9.65
CA GLU A 63 -19.98 7.98 8.56
C GLU A 63 -20.41 6.70 7.83
N GLU A 64 -21.69 6.59 7.50
CA GLU A 64 -22.28 5.37 6.92
C GLU A 64 -21.50 4.81 5.72
N ARG A 65 -21.03 5.70 4.83
CA ARG A 65 -20.25 5.34 3.64
C ARG A 65 -18.91 4.66 3.95
N LYS A 66 -18.34 4.91 5.12
CA LYS A 66 -17.02 4.41 5.55
C LYS A 66 -17.12 3.26 6.55
N ARG A 67 -18.32 2.86 6.96
CA ARG A 67 -18.52 1.80 7.97
C ARG A 67 -17.99 0.46 7.50
N GLU A 68 -18.14 0.14 6.21
CA GLU A 68 -17.63 -1.11 5.65
C GLU A 68 -16.10 -1.17 5.78
N ASP A 69 -15.41 -0.09 5.40
CA ASP A 69 -13.95 -0.02 5.50
C ASP A 69 -13.46 0.02 6.95
N ALA A 70 -14.19 0.69 7.85
CA ALA A 70 -13.90 0.65 9.28
C ALA A 70 -14.04 -0.79 9.83
N VAL A 71 -15.05 -1.55 9.42
CA VAL A 71 -15.19 -2.96 9.83
C VAL A 71 -14.06 -3.81 9.25
N LYS A 72 -13.67 -3.62 7.99
CA LYS A 72 -12.51 -4.30 7.40
C LYS A 72 -11.23 -4.01 8.19
N ALA A 73 -11.01 -2.76 8.60
CA ALA A 73 -9.88 -2.36 9.44
C ALA A 73 -9.92 -3.03 10.81
N MET A 74 -11.08 -3.03 11.49
CA MET A 74 -11.25 -3.75 12.77
C MET A 74 -10.96 -5.25 12.64
N VAL A 75 -11.42 -5.89 11.56
CA VAL A 75 -11.12 -7.31 11.30
C VAL A 75 -9.63 -7.54 11.08
N TYR A 76 -8.97 -6.67 10.30
CA TYR A 76 -7.53 -6.73 10.07
C TYR A 76 -6.74 -6.60 11.38
N GLU A 77 -7.03 -5.56 12.17
CA GLU A 77 -6.35 -5.31 13.45
C GLU A 77 -6.58 -6.43 14.45
N ALA A 78 -7.82 -6.92 14.56
CA ALA A 78 -8.12 -8.05 15.44
C ALA A 78 -7.33 -9.29 15.02
N THR A 79 -7.30 -9.59 13.73
CA THR A 79 -6.56 -10.74 13.19
C THR A 79 -5.06 -10.59 13.43
N ALA A 80 -4.51 -9.39 13.26
CA ALA A 80 -3.11 -9.11 13.57
C ALA A 80 -2.80 -9.31 15.06
N ARG A 81 -3.64 -8.79 15.96
CA ARG A 81 -3.49 -8.96 17.42
C ARG A 81 -3.63 -10.41 17.89
N LEU A 82 -4.43 -11.22 17.19
CA LEU A 82 -4.55 -12.65 17.49
C LEU A 82 -3.32 -13.46 17.05
N ARG A 83 -2.65 -13.05 15.97
CA ARG A 83 -1.39 -13.66 15.52
C ARG A 83 -0.20 -13.19 16.36
N ASP A 84 -0.16 -11.91 16.68
CA ASP A 84 0.87 -11.28 17.50
C ASP A 84 0.22 -10.53 18.68
N PRO A 85 0.12 -11.17 19.87
CA PRO A 85 -0.49 -10.56 21.05
C PRO A 85 0.31 -9.36 21.59
N VAL A 86 1.58 -9.23 21.24
CA VAL A 86 2.46 -8.16 21.75
C VAL A 86 2.34 -6.93 20.87
N TYR A 87 2.63 -7.06 19.56
CA TYR A 87 2.71 -5.93 18.65
C TYR A 87 1.52 -5.82 17.68
N GLY A 88 0.76 -6.89 17.43
CA GLY A 88 -0.38 -6.87 16.51
C GLY A 88 -0.04 -6.27 15.15
N SER A 89 -0.82 -5.30 14.68
CA SER A 89 -0.56 -4.58 13.42
C SER A 89 0.66 -3.67 13.48
N ALA A 90 1.09 -3.22 14.67
CA ALA A 90 2.27 -2.36 14.82
C ALA A 90 3.56 -3.09 14.43
N GLY A 91 3.62 -4.42 14.61
CA GLY A 91 4.74 -5.24 14.15
C GLY A 91 4.91 -5.18 12.63
N SER A 92 3.80 -5.31 11.88
CA SER A 92 3.81 -5.16 10.42
C SER A 92 4.21 -3.75 9.99
N ILE A 93 3.69 -2.72 10.67
CA ILE A 93 4.05 -1.32 10.39
C ILE A 93 5.55 -1.12 10.57
N TYR A 94 6.12 -1.59 11.68
CA TYR A 94 7.54 -1.48 11.96
C TYR A 94 8.40 -2.18 10.89
N GLN A 95 8.04 -3.40 10.50
CA GLN A 95 8.76 -4.14 9.46
C GLN A 95 8.75 -3.40 8.12
N LEU A 96 7.60 -2.87 7.71
CA LEU A 96 7.47 -2.08 6.49
C LEU A 96 8.29 -0.79 6.57
N GLN A 97 8.27 -0.09 7.69
CA GLN A 97 9.07 1.12 7.90
C GLN A 97 10.58 0.82 7.82
N LYS A 98 11.03 -0.28 8.42
CA LYS A 98 12.43 -0.72 8.33
C LYS A 98 12.83 -1.02 6.89
N MET A 99 11.98 -1.74 6.14
CA MET A 99 12.22 -2.03 4.72
C MET A 99 12.31 -0.76 3.87
N ILE A 100 11.43 0.22 4.13
CA ILE A 100 11.49 1.52 3.47
C ILE A 100 12.81 2.22 3.75
N GLN A 101 13.28 2.20 5.01
CA GLN A 101 14.56 2.82 5.39
C GLN A 101 15.75 2.13 4.70
N GLU A 102 15.76 0.81 4.67
CA GLU A 102 16.81 0.02 4.03
C GLU A 102 16.87 0.28 2.52
N LEU A 103 15.72 0.23 1.85
CA LEU A 103 15.62 0.52 0.41
C LEU A 103 16.05 1.95 0.09
N LYS A 104 15.67 2.92 0.92
CA LYS A 104 16.13 4.32 0.76
C LYS A 104 17.65 4.43 0.90
N ALA A 105 18.25 3.75 1.88
CA ALA A 105 19.71 3.76 2.06
C ALA A 105 20.44 3.13 0.86
N GLN A 106 19.90 2.04 0.30
CA GLN A 106 20.44 1.42 -0.91
C GLN A 106 20.36 2.34 -2.13
N LEU A 107 19.22 3.04 -2.30
CA LEU A 107 19.06 4.02 -3.38
C LEU A 107 20.08 5.15 -3.27
N GLU A 108 20.27 5.72 -2.08
CA GLU A 108 21.26 6.79 -1.90
C GLU A 108 22.68 6.29 -2.15
N SER A 109 23.05 5.11 -1.67
CA SER A 109 24.36 4.51 -1.96
C SER A 109 24.59 4.31 -3.45
N MET A 110 23.58 3.84 -4.19
CA MET A 110 23.70 3.61 -5.64
C MET A 110 23.78 4.94 -6.41
N LYS A 111 23.01 5.95 -6.01
CA LYS A 111 23.11 7.30 -6.59
C LYS A 111 24.51 7.88 -6.41
N THR A 112 25.09 7.76 -5.21
CA THR A 112 26.47 8.19 -4.96
C THR A 112 27.46 7.47 -5.87
N GLN A 113 27.41 6.14 -5.94
CA GLN A 113 28.29 5.36 -6.83
C GLN A 113 28.16 5.77 -8.30
N VAL A 114 26.94 6.00 -8.79
CA VAL A 114 26.71 6.46 -10.17
C VAL A 114 27.32 7.85 -10.39
N SER A 115 27.19 8.77 -9.43
CA SER A 115 27.80 10.11 -9.54
C SER A 115 29.32 10.07 -9.57
N GLU A 116 29.94 9.23 -8.74
CA GLU A 116 31.40 9.02 -8.71
C GLU A 116 31.91 8.45 -10.03
N LEU A 117 31.25 7.43 -10.57
CA LEU A 117 31.59 6.84 -11.87
C LEU A 117 31.46 7.85 -13.02
N ARG A 118 30.45 8.73 -12.98
CA ARG A 118 30.30 9.80 -13.97
C ARG A 118 31.44 10.81 -13.88
N GLN A 119 31.79 11.25 -12.68
CA GLN A 119 32.90 12.17 -12.47
C GLN A 119 34.22 11.55 -12.94
N GLN A 120 34.46 10.27 -12.62
CA GLN A 120 35.65 9.55 -13.07
C GLN A 120 35.70 9.45 -14.61
N LYS A 121 34.56 9.18 -15.26
CA LYS A 121 34.45 9.18 -16.73
C LYS A 121 34.81 10.56 -17.32
N GLU A 122 34.28 11.64 -16.75
CA GLU A 122 34.54 13.00 -17.21
C GLU A 122 36.02 13.39 -17.06
N LEU A 123 36.64 13.03 -15.93
CA LEU A 123 38.08 13.22 -15.71
C LEU A 123 38.91 12.47 -16.78
N LEU A 124 38.57 11.21 -17.08
CA LEU A 124 39.26 10.43 -18.10
C LEU A 124 39.13 11.06 -19.49
N LEU A 125 37.95 11.55 -19.86
CA LEU A 125 37.72 12.26 -21.13
C LEU A 125 38.56 13.55 -21.20
N SER A 126 38.68 14.29 -20.09
CA SER A 126 39.51 15.51 -20.04
C SER A 126 41.00 15.22 -20.26
N ILE A 127 41.52 14.12 -19.69
CA ILE A 127 42.92 13.71 -19.86
C ILE A 127 43.18 13.27 -21.30
N HIS A 128 42.23 12.56 -21.92
CA HIS A 128 42.35 12.14 -23.32
C HIS A 128 42.44 13.35 -24.26
N ASN A 129 41.54 14.33 -24.13
CA ASN A 129 41.55 15.54 -24.98
C ASN A 129 42.84 16.37 -24.86
N ASN A 130 43.45 16.43 -23.67
CA ASN A 130 44.72 17.13 -23.46
C ASN A 130 45.92 16.42 -24.12
N ASN A 131 45.90 15.09 -24.22
CA ASN A 131 46.95 14.33 -24.91
C ASN A 131 46.82 14.37 -26.45
N VAL A 132 45.63 14.59 -26.99
CA VAL A 132 45.39 14.68 -28.45
C VAL A 132 45.94 15.97 -29.07
N HIS A 133 46.17 17.05 -28.28
CA HIS A 133 46.79 18.29 -28.79
C HIS A 133 48.31 18.19 -29.09
N SER A 134 48.96 17.05 -28.83
CA SER A 134 50.38 16.85 -29.11
C SER A 134 50.68 15.93 -30.32
N HIS A 135 49.66 15.37 -30.97
CA HIS A 135 49.81 14.65 -32.24
C HIS A 135 48.65 15.03 -33.17
N ASN A 136 48.90 16.02 -34.04
CA ASN A 136 48.09 16.23 -35.23
C ASN A 136 48.24 15.01 -36.14
N ASP A 137 47.26 14.11 -36.13
CA ASP A 137 46.98 13.22 -37.26
C ASP A 137 45.47 13.27 -37.57
N PRO A 138 45.05 13.71 -38.77
CA PRO A 138 43.65 13.93 -39.10
C PRO A 138 43.05 12.64 -39.67
N LEU A 139 42.53 11.77 -38.83
CA LEU A 139 41.60 10.70 -39.24
C LEU A 139 40.86 10.20 -38.00
N PHE A 140 39.60 10.61 -37.88
CA PHE A 140 38.45 9.95 -37.24
C PHE A 140 37.46 11.02 -36.78
N THR A 141 36.70 11.54 -37.74
CA THR A 141 35.43 12.21 -37.49
C THR A 141 34.34 11.15 -37.51
N ASP A 142 34.01 10.55 -36.38
CA ASP A 142 32.72 9.88 -36.22
C ASP A 142 31.81 10.80 -35.41
N ASN A 143 31.12 11.66 -36.16
CA ASN A 143 29.90 12.29 -35.73
C ASN A 143 28.81 11.23 -35.74
N ASP A 144 28.51 10.62 -34.59
CA ASP A 144 27.26 9.88 -34.39
C ASP A 144 26.40 10.59 -33.33
N PRO A 145 25.45 11.44 -33.74
CA PRO A 145 24.61 12.21 -32.83
C PRO A 145 23.36 11.39 -32.46
N ILE A 146 23.47 10.38 -31.60
CA ILE A 146 22.27 9.63 -31.14
C ILE A 146 22.16 9.48 -29.61
N PHE A 147 23.20 9.67 -28.81
CA PHE A 147 23.13 9.26 -27.39
C PHE A 147 23.29 10.36 -26.31
N ASP A 148 23.39 11.65 -26.64
CA ASP A 148 23.53 12.71 -25.61
C ASP A 148 22.22 13.42 -25.23
N GLY A 149 21.11 13.16 -25.93
CA GLY A 149 19.89 13.96 -25.77
C GLY A 149 18.79 13.41 -24.85
N TYR A 150 18.88 12.17 -24.36
CA TYR A 150 17.75 11.51 -23.69
C TYR A 150 17.92 11.35 -22.17
N PHE A 151 19.13 11.53 -21.65
CA PHE A 151 19.41 11.20 -20.26
C PHE A 151 19.30 12.40 -19.29
N ASP A 152 19.56 13.62 -19.77
CA ASP A 152 19.45 14.83 -18.93
C ASP A 152 18.00 15.23 -18.63
N GLN A 153 17.03 14.83 -19.46
CA GLN A 153 15.62 15.16 -19.24
C GLN A 153 14.92 14.30 -18.16
N LEU A 154 15.59 13.30 -17.58
CA LEU A 154 14.98 12.34 -16.64
C LEU A 154 15.42 12.50 -15.19
N MET A 155 16.29 13.48 -14.90
CA MET A 155 16.73 13.79 -13.53
C MET A 155 16.30 15.19 -13.04
N ASP A 156 15.63 15.98 -13.89
CA ASP A 156 15.17 17.35 -13.54
C ASP A 156 13.68 17.42 -13.17
N SER A 157 13.04 16.27 -12.97
CA SER A 157 11.74 16.21 -12.27
C SER A 157 11.98 15.67 -10.87
N ASP A 158 11.92 16.56 -9.88
CA ASP A 158 11.85 16.24 -8.46
C ASP A 158 10.79 15.14 -8.20
N PRO A 159 11.15 13.90 -7.83
CA PRO A 159 10.14 12.86 -7.63
C PRO A 159 9.47 12.88 -6.25
N PHE A 160 9.83 13.80 -5.33
CA PHE A 160 9.30 13.78 -3.97
C PHE A 160 9.17 15.18 -3.34
N ASP A 161 8.34 16.05 -3.93
CA ASP A 161 7.59 16.99 -3.12
C ASP A 161 6.31 16.25 -2.66
N PHE A 162 6.35 15.67 -1.46
CA PHE A 162 5.15 15.12 -0.85
C PHE A 162 4.41 16.28 -0.19
N PRO A 163 3.30 16.78 -0.77
CA PRO A 163 2.41 17.62 0.02
C PRO A 163 1.94 16.78 1.20
N VAL A 164 2.33 17.19 2.40
CA VAL A 164 1.75 16.74 3.68
C VAL A 164 0.33 17.29 3.76
N GLN A 165 -0.55 16.89 2.84
CA GLN A 165 -1.99 17.03 2.97
C GLN A 165 -2.69 16.40 1.78
N VAL A 166 -3.24 15.21 1.94
CA VAL A 166 -4.58 14.87 1.45
C VAL A 166 -5.06 13.59 2.12
N GLY A 167 -6.26 13.67 2.70
CA GLY A 167 -6.90 12.60 3.44
C GLY A 167 -7.18 11.37 2.58
N TRP A 168 -7.26 10.24 3.27
CA TRP A 168 -7.70 8.95 2.73
C TRP A 168 -9.09 9.09 2.09
N GLY A 169 -9.10 9.33 0.78
CA GLY A 169 -10.25 9.20 -0.10
C GLY A 169 -10.40 7.75 -0.51
N CYS A 170 -11.49 7.13 -0.09
CA CYS A 170 -11.87 5.79 -0.54
C CYS A 170 -12.24 5.84 -2.03
N SER A 171 -11.56 5.03 -2.85
CA SER A 171 -12.06 4.66 -4.17
C SER A 171 -11.79 3.20 -4.45
N ASN A 172 -12.90 2.48 -4.49
CA ASN A 172 -13.14 1.12 -4.91
C ASN A 172 -12.52 0.81 -6.28
N THR A 173 -11.63 -0.17 -6.38
CA THR A 173 -11.49 -0.99 -7.59
C THR A 173 -11.26 -2.45 -7.20
N ASN A 174 -12.20 -3.28 -7.62
CA ASN A 174 -12.11 -4.72 -7.59
C ASN A 174 -10.93 -5.20 -8.43
N ASN A 175 -10.35 -6.32 -7.97
CA ASN A 175 -9.58 -7.28 -8.75
C ASN A 175 -8.12 -6.89 -9.03
N MET A 176 -7.19 -7.46 -8.25
CA MET A 176 -5.94 -7.99 -8.82
C MET A 176 -5.37 -9.04 -7.87
N SER A 177 -5.16 -10.22 -8.44
CA SER A 177 -4.67 -11.45 -7.81
C SER A 177 -3.30 -11.29 -7.15
N MET A 178 -3.12 -11.97 -6.02
CA MET A 178 -1.80 -12.21 -5.42
C MET A 178 -0.94 -13.10 -6.33
N PRO A 179 0.37 -12.84 -6.50
CA PRO A 179 1.32 -13.88 -6.79
C PRO A 179 1.70 -14.59 -5.48
N SER A 180 1.46 -15.89 -5.44
CA SER A 180 2.02 -16.83 -4.46
C SER A 180 3.56 -16.84 -4.56
N CYS A 181 4.23 -17.00 -3.42
CA CYS A 181 5.59 -17.54 -3.37
C CYS A 181 5.59 -19.02 -3.79
#